data_AF-A0A4Y9A8D5-F1
#
_entry.id   AF-A0A4Y9A8D5-F1
#
_cell.length_a   1.000
_cell.length_b   1.000
_cell.length_c   1.000
_cell.angle_alpha   90.00
_cell.angle_beta   90.00
_cell.angle_gamma   90.00
#
_symmetry.space_group_name_H-M   'P 1'
#
loop_
_entity.id
_entity.type
_entity.pdbx_description
1 polymer ?
#
loop_
_entity_poly.entity_id
_entity_poly.type
_entity_poly.pdbx_seq_one_letter_code
_entity_poly.pdbx_strand_id
1 'polypeptide(L)' 'MGFWYLLLLLTGIILIIVGLMKKGVSAAVKAVILLFVIGVLFIVASLVLLMPGSSDLIAELLRLE' A
#
# COMPACT_ATOMS: atom_id res chain seq x y z
N MET A 1 -6.77 -15.38 9.33
CA MET A 1 -7.20 -14.08 8.78
C MET A 1 -6.02 -13.26 8.24
N GLY A 2 -4.97 -13.01 9.04
CA GLY A 2 -3.74 -12.29 8.62
C GLY A 2 -3.06 -12.76 7.32
N PHE A 3 -2.98 -14.06 7.10
CA PHE A 3 -2.33 -14.67 5.94
C PHE A 3 -2.91 -14.21 4.58
N TRP A 4 -4.23 -14.03 4.50
CA TRP A 4 -4.90 -13.57 3.28
C TRP A 4 -4.58 -12.09 2.97
N TYR A 5 -4.45 -11.26 3.99
CA TYR A 5 -4.03 -9.86 3.82
C TYR A 5 -2.58 -9.76 3.33
N LEU A 6 -1.69 -10.63 3.82
CA LEU A 6 -0.31 -10.72 3.35
C LEU A 6 -0.23 -11.12 1.86
N LEU A 7 -1.03 -12.10 1.42
CA LEU A 7 -1.10 -12.50 0.01
C LEU A 7 -1.62 -11.38 -0.89
N LEU A 8 -2.64 -10.65 -0.44
CA LEU A 8 -3.20 -9.50 -1.15
C LEU A 8 -2.17 -8.37 -1.30
N LEU A 9 -1.43 -8.07 -0.22
CA LEU A 9 -0.34 -7.10 -0.23
C LEU A 9 0.77 -7.51 -1.21
N LEU A 10 1.22 -8.77 -1.16
CA LEU A 10 2.28 -9.29 -2.04
C LEU A 10 1.86 -9.18 -3.51
N THR A 11 0.61 -9.55 -3.80
CA THR A 11 0.04 -9.48 -5.15
C THR A 11 -0.01 -8.04 -5.65
N GLY A 12 -0.42 -7.10 -4.81
CA GLY A 12 -0.40 -5.67 -5.13
C GLY A 12 1.00 -5.16 -5.48
N ILE A 13 2.01 -5.53 -4.69
CA ILE A 13 3.42 -5.15 -4.95
C ILE A 13 3.90 -5.71 -6.29
N ILE A 14 3.63 -6.99 -6.58
CA ILE A 14 4.02 -7.62 -7.86
C ILE A 14 3.37 -6.89 -9.04
N LEU A 15 2.08 -6.54 -8.94
CA LEU A 15 1.38 -5.80 -10.00
C LEU A 15 1.99 -4.42 -10.24
N ILE A 16 2.38 -3.69 -9.19
CA ILE A 16 3.06 -2.39 -9.30
C ILE A 16 4.42 -2.54 -10.01
N ILE A 17 5.21 -3.54 -9.62
CA ILE A 17 6.53 -3.81 -10.22
C ILE A 17 6.38 -4.14 -11.70
N VAL A 18 5.46 -5.04 -12.07
CA VAL A 18 5.20 -5.40 -13.46
C VAL A 18 4.74 -4.19 -14.29
N GLY A 19 3.88 -3.33 -13.71
CA GLY A 19 3.44 -2.10 -14.34
C GLY A 19 4.59 -1.12 -14.61
N LEU A 20 5.50 -0.95 -13.66
CA LEU A 20 6.68 -0.07 -13.79
C LEU A 20 7.69 -0.60 -14.81
N MET A 21 7.89 -1.92 -14.86
CA MET A 21 8.80 -2.59 -15.79
C MET A 21 8.30 -2.60 -17.24
N LYS A 22 7.03 -2.25 -17.50
CA LYS A 22 6.48 -2.21 -18.85
C LYS A 22 7.20 -1.16 -19.70
N LYS A 23 7.81 -1.63 -20.79
CA LYS A 23 8.49 -0.80 -21.80
C LYS A 23 7.45 -0.18 -22.74
N GLY A 24 7.72 1.03 -23.24
CA GLY A 24 6.84 1.76 -24.15
C GLY A 24 5.84 2.71 -23.49
N VAL A 25 5.82 2.79 -22.15
CA VAL A 25 5.02 3.78 -21.42
C VAL A 25 5.87 5.01 -21.12
N SER A 26 5.37 6.20 -21.44
CA SER A 26 6.09 7.45 -21.19
C SER A 26 6.34 7.68 -19.69
N ALA A 27 7.43 8.37 -19.35
CA ALA A 27 7.78 8.67 -17.96
C ALA A 27 6.65 9.42 -17.22
N ALA A 28 5.94 10.31 -17.92
CA ALA A 28 4.79 11.04 -17.37
C ALA A 28 3.65 10.09 -16.97
N VAL A 29 3.30 9.11 -17.82
CA VAL A 29 2.25 8.14 -17.52
C VAL A 29 2.66 7.24 -16.35
N LYS A 30 3.94 6.84 -16.27
CA LYS A 30 4.47 6.10 -15.12
C LYS A 30 4.34 6.90 -13.82
N ALA A 31 4.66 8.19 -13.84
CA ALA A 31 4.54 9.07 -12.69
C ALA A 31 3.08 9.23 -12.23
N VAL A 32 2.13 9.40 -13.16
CA VAL A 32 0.70 9.50 -12.85
C VAL A 32 0.19 8.21 -12.21
N ILE A 33 0.54 7.04 -12.77
CA ILE A 33 0.16 5.74 -12.19
C ILE A 33 0.77 5.57 -10.80
N LEU A 34 2.03 5.95 -10.60
CA LEU A 34 2.69 5.87 -9.30
C LEU A 34 2.00 6.76 -8.26
N LEU A 35 1.68 8.01 -8.61
CA LEU A 35 0.92 8.94 -7.75
C LEU A 35 -0.46 8.39 -7.41
N PHE A 36 -1.15 7.79 -8.37
CA PHE A 36 -2.45 7.16 -8.14
C PHE A 36 -2.35 5.99 -7.15
N VAL A 37 -1.37 5.10 -7.34
CA VAL A 37 -1.11 3.97 -6.43
C VAL A 37 -0.78 4.46 -5.02
N ILE A 38 0.12 5.45 -4.89
CA ILE A 38 0.47 6.04 -3.60
C ILE A 38 -0.76 6.66 -2.94
N GLY A 39 -1.57 7.41 -3.69
CA GLY A 39 -2.82 7.99 -3.18
C GLY A 39 -3.79 6.94 -2.64
N VAL A 40 -3.99 5.84 -3.36
CA VAL A 40 -4.82 4.72 -2.90
C VAL A 40 -4.25 4.08 -1.63
N LEU A 41 -2.93 3.88 -1.55
CA LEU A 41 -2.29 3.35 -0.34
C LEU A 41 -2.50 4.26 0.87
N PHE A 42 -2.37 5.58 0.69
CA PHE A 42 -2.65 6.55 1.75
C PHE A 42 -4.11 6.51 2.21
N ILE A 43 -5.06 6.43 1.28
CA ILE A 43 -6.49 6.33 1.61
C ILE A 43 -6.76 5.05 2.43
N VAL A 44 -6.25 3.90 1.98
CA VAL A 44 -6.43 2.63 2.69
C VAL A 44 -5.76 2.70 4.08
N ALA A 45 -4.55 3.24 4.17
CA ALA A 45 -3.86 3.40 5.45
C ALA A 45 -4.63 4.32 6.40
N SER A 46 -5.15 5.46 5.93
CA SER A 46 -5.98 6.35 6.74
C SER A 46 -7.26 5.68 7.24
N LEU A 47 -7.92 4.88 6.39
CA LEU A 47 -9.11 4.12 6.80
C LEU A 47 -8.76 3.09 7.88
N VAL A 48 -7.61 2.43 7.79
CA VAL A 48 -7.13 1.50 8.82
C VAL A 48 -6.82 2.23 10.12
N LEU A 49 -6.15 3.38 10.04
CA LEU A 49 -5.83 4.21 11.19
C LEU A 49 -7.07 4.82 11.87
N LEU A 50 -8.16 5.06 11.13
CA LEU A 50 -9.42 5.53 11.70
C LEU A 50 -10.23 4.43 12.39
N MET A 51 -9.87 3.15 12.24
CA MET A 51 -10.57 2.08 12.96
C MET A 51 -10.28 2.16 14.48
N PRO A 52 -11.30 1.98 15.33
CA PRO A 52 -11.11 1.97 16.78
C PRO A 52 -10.16 0.83 17.18
N GLY A 53 -9.18 1.14 18.05
CA GLY A 53 -8.10 0.21 18.43
C GLY A 53 -6.87 0.26 17.53
N SER A 54 -6.82 1.13 16.51
CA SER A 54 -5.64 1.32 15.66
C SER A 54 -4.42 1.86 16.43
N SER A 55 -4.65 2.69 17.45
CA SER A 55 -3.60 3.27 18.30
C SER A 55 -2.83 2.21 19.07
N ASP A 56 -3.51 1.18 19.57
CA ASP A 56 -2.89 0.08 20.33
C ASP A 56 -2.06 -0.82 19.40
N LEU A 57 -2.56 -1.08 18.18
CA LEU A 57 -1.82 -1.79 17.14
C LEU A 57 -0.53 -1.07 16.72
N ILE A 58 -0.56 0.27 16.62
CA ILE A 58 0.62 1.07 16.28
C ILE A 58 1.62 1.11 17.43
N ALA A 59 1.14 1.24 18.68
CA ALA A 59 1.99 1.21 19.86
C ALA A 59 2.74 -0.13 19.98
N GLU A 60 2.05 -1.24 19.72
CA GLU A 60 2.66 -2.58 19.73
C GLU A 60 3.63 -2.79 18.56
N LEU A 61 3.30 -2.32 17.35
CA LEU A 61 4.18 -2.40 16.17
C LEU A 61 5.47 -1.57 16.34
N LEU A 62 5.37 -0.39 16.96
CA LEU A 62 6.50 0.49 17.20
C LEU A 62 7.23 0.19 18.52
N ARG A 63 6.75 -0.80 19.30
CA ARG A 63 7.25 -1.14 20.64
C ARG A 63 7.37 0.11 21.53
N LEU A 64 6.38 1.00 21.39
CA LEU A 64 6.20 2.13 22.27
C LEU A 64 5.47 1.59 23.50
N GLU A 65 6.24 1.10 24.48
CA GLU A 65 5.76 0.83 25.84
C GLU A 65 5.45 2.15 26.57
#